data_AF-A0A2D9WHD1-F1
#
_entry.id   AF-A0A2D9WHD1-F1
#
_cell.length_a   1.000
_cell.length_b   1.000
_cell.length_c   1.000
_cell.angle_alpha   90.00
_cell.angle_beta   90.00
_cell.angle_gamma   90.00
#
_symmetry.space_group_name_H-M   'P 1'
#
loop_
_entity.id
_entity.type
_entity.pdbx_description
1 polymer ?
#
loop_
_entity_poly.entity_id
_entity_poly.type
_entity_poly.pdbx_seq_one_letter_code
_entity_poly.pdbx_strand_id
1 'polypeptide(L)'
;MSGAVRAIGYTVDGQSEEFHWRDGSVWRQSAHNTKWCLVGCSIGDFGTIAAFQFIPYLDALGWSTMSIMLLAMFNGIMTSIALETYILSAQMALREAFRVAIGMSLISMISMEAAMNSVDWIIMGGAKLVWWVIPIMLLAGFLTPWPYNYWRLKKYGMACH
;
A
#
# COMPACT_ATOMS: atom_id res chain seq x y z
N MET A 1 -10.25 -30.92 -10.17
CA MET A 1 -10.75 -30.81 -8.79
C MET A 1 -9.74 -30.19 -7.82
N SER A 2 -8.43 -30.44 -7.94
CA SER A 2 -7.42 -29.90 -7.00
C SER A 2 -7.27 -28.36 -6.98
N GLY A 3 -7.61 -27.66 -8.06
CA GLY A 3 -7.54 -26.19 -8.12
C GLY A 3 -8.58 -25.49 -7.23
N ALA A 4 -9.80 -26.04 -7.13
CA ALA A 4 -10.86 -25.47 -6.29
C ALA A 4 -10.61 -25.70 -4.78
N VAL A 5 -9.90 -26.79 -4.44
CA VAL A 5 -9.55 -27.13 -3.05
C VAL A 5 -8.40 -26.24 -2.51
N ARG A 6 -7.48 -25.82 -3.38
CA ARG A 6 -6.41 -24.86 -3.01
C ARG A 6 -6.97 -23.47 -2.69
N ALA A 7 -8.05 -23.03 -3.36
CA ALA A 7 -8.67 -21.72 -3.15
C ALA A 7 -9.37 -21.57 -1.77
N ILE A 8 -9.66 -22.68 -1.09
CA ILE A 8 -10.27 -22.73 0.25
C ILE A 8 -9.25 -23.02 1.37
N GLY A 9 -7.95 -22.93 1.08
CA GLY A 9 -6.89 -23.04 2.09
C GLY A 9 -6.59 -24.46 2.58
N TYR A 10 -7.08 -25.50 1.91
CA TYR A 10 -6.78 -26.89 2.25
C TYR A 10 -5.62 -27.42 1.40
N THR A 11 -4.56 -27.86 2.06
CA THR A 11 -3.44 -28.58 1.44
C THR A 11 -3.89 -29.99 1.08
N VAL A 12 -3.91 -30.33 -0.20
CA VAL A 12 -4.03 -31.72 -0.65
C VAL A 12 -2.67 -32.39 -0.38
N ASP A 13 -2.67 -33.52 0.33
CA ASP A 13 -1.50 -34.35 0.71
C ASP A 13 -0.62 -33.90 1.89
N GLY A 14 -1.04 -32.93 2.71
CA GLY A 14 -0.31 -32.55 3.94
C GLY A 14 1.10 -31.96 3.69
N GLN A 15 1.48 -31.76 2.44
CA GLN A 15 2.66 -31.00 2.05
C GLN A 15 2.25 -29.54 1.92
N SER A 16 2.44 -28.75 2.98
CA SER A 16 2.57 -27.31 2.81
C SER A 16 3.72 -27.08 1.83
N GLU A 17 3.54 -26.30 0.76
CA GLU A 17 4.68 -25.89 -0.06
C GLU A 17 5.75 -25.32 0.86
N GLU A 18 6.97 -25.86 0.82
CA GLU A 18 8.03 -25.46 1.74
C GLU A 18 8.19 -23.93 1.66
N PHE A 19 8.07 -23.24 2.79
CA PHE A 19 8.21 -21.79 2.82
C PHE A 19 9.67 -21.43 2.55
N HIS A 20 9.96 -20.93 1.35
CA HIS A 20 11.29 -20.49 0.94
C HIS A 20 11.22 -19.09 0.32
N TRP A 21 12.25 -18.27 0.55
CA TRP A 21 12.36 -16.88 0.06
C TRP A 21 12.93 -16.75 -1.36
N ARG A 22 13.24 -17.87 -2.02
CA ARG A 22 13.92 -17.89 -3.33
C ARG A 22 12.99 -17.86 -4.54
N ASP A 23 11.68 -17.74 -4.33
CA ASP A 23 10.70 -17.79 -5.40
C ASP A 23 10.52 -16.43 -6.07
N GLY A 24 11.25 -16.25 -7.17
CA GLY A 24 11.22 -15.02 -7.95
C GLY A 24 9.83 -14.70 -8.53
N SER A 25 8.98 -15.70 -8.77
CA SER A 25 7.65 -15.48 -9.34
C SER A 25 6.72 -14.80 -8.33
N VAL A 26 6.75 -15.26 -7.07
CA VAL A 26 5.99 -14.67 -5.97
C VAL A 26 6.53 -13.28 -5.61
N TRP A 27 7.85 -13.07 -5.65
CA TRP A 27 8.45 -11.75 -5.47
C TRP A 27 8.04 -10.75 -6.55
N ARG A 28 7.93 -11.19 -7.81
CA ARG A 28 7.44 -10.35 -8.89
C ARG A 28 5.97 -10.01 -8.69
N GLN A 29 5.13 -10.99 -8.33
CA GLN A 29 3.71 -10.74 -8.09
C GLN A 29 3.47 -9.81 -6.89
N SER A 30 4.20 -10.00 -5.79
CA SER A 30 4.11 -9.13 -4.62
C SER A 30 4.57 -7.71 -4.94
N ALA A 31 5.61 -7.54 -5.78
CA ALA A 31 6.07 -6.23 -6.23
C ALA A 31 5.01 -5.49 -7.06
N HIS A 32 4.30 -6.18 -7.97
CA HIS A 32 3.23 -5.58 -8.76
C HIS A 32 2.07 -5.07 -7.88
N ASN A 33 1.65 -5.86 -6.89
CA ASN A 33 0.59 -5.44 -5.96
C ASN A 33 1.03 -4.26 -5.10
N THR A 34 2.27 -4.31 -4.57
CA THR A 34 2.85 -3.23 -3.76
C THR A 34 2.98 -1.94 -4.57
N LYS A 35 3.33 -2.04 -5.86
CA LYS A 35 3.47 -0.87 -6.75
C LYS A 35 2.14 -0.16 -6.95
N TRP A 36 1.05 -0.88 -7.20
CA TRP A 36 -0.27 -0.25 -7.39
C TRP A 36 -0.78 0.42 -6.12
N CYS A 37 -0.57 -0.22 -4.97
CA CYS A 37 -0.83 0.38 -3.66
C CYS A 37 -0.01 1.65 -3.46
N LEU A 38 1.30 1.61 -3.71
CA LEU A 38 2.19 2.77 -3.60
C LEU A 38 1.73 3.92 -4.49
N VAL A 39 1.39 3.65 -5.75
CA VAL A 39 0.88 4.67 -6.66
C VAL A 39 -0.39 5.32 -6.10
N GLY A 40 -1.34 4.52 -5.61
CA GLY A 40 -2.59 5.02 -5.02
C GLY A 40 -2.35 5.86 -3.77
N CYS A 41 -1.53 5.36 -2.85
CA CYS A 41 -1.11 6.03 -1.62
C CYS A 41 -0.44 7.38 -1.92
N SER A 42 0.63 7.38 -2.73
CA SER A 42 1.41 8.58 -3.04
C SER A 42 0.60 9.66 -3.76
N ILE A 43 -0.43 9.33 -4.54
CA ILE A 43 -1.31 10.33 -5.16
C ILE A 43 -2.08 11.12 -4.09
N GLY A 44 -2.66 10.43 -3.10
CA GLY A 44 -3.41 11.09 -2.01
C GLY A 44 -2.48 11.85 -1.05
N ASP A 45 -1.34 11.24 -0.74
CA ASP A 45 -0.32 11.80 0.16
C ASP A 45 0.28 13.09 -0.42
N PHE A 46 0.76 13.03 -1.67
CA PHE A 46 1.31 14.21 -2.34
C PHE A 46 0.24 15.25 -2.66
N GLY A 47 -0.97 14.82 -3.01
CA GLY A 47 -2.08 15.74 -3.24
C GLY A 47 -2.42 16.55 -2.00
N THR A 48 -2.42 15.91 -0.83
CA THR A 48 -2.68 16.60 0.45
C THR A 48 -1.53 17.54 0.79
N ILE A 49 -0.28 17.07 0.78
CA ILE A 49 0.87 17.93 1.13
C ILE A 49 1.01 19.09 0.14
N ALA A 50 0.83 18.86 -1.16
CA ALA A 50 0.85 19.92 -2.17
C ALA A 50 -0.30 20.92 -1.97
N ALA A 51 -1.49 20.47 -1.60
CA ALA A 51 -2.61 21.38 -1.31
C ALA A 51 -2.28 22.34 -0.15
N PHE A 52 -1.67 21.85 0.93
CA PHE A 52 -1.22 22.71 2.03
C PHE A 52 -0.07 23.65 1.64
N GLN A 53 0.77 23.28 0.67
CA GLN A 53 1.88 24.11 0.20
C GLN A 53 1.49 25.18 -0.83
N PHE A 54 0.54 24.87 -1.72
CA PHE A 54 0.20 25.74 -2.86
C PHE A 54 -1.10 26.52 -2.67
N ILE A 55 -1.95 26.14 -1.70
CA ILE A 55 -3.19 26.86 -1.40
C ILE A 55 -2.98 27.76 -0.17
N PRO A 56 -2.86 29.09 -0.34
CA PRO A 56 -2.49 30.01 0.75
C PRO A 56 -3.51 30.02 1.89
N TYR A 57 -4.78 29.74 1.59
CA TYR A 57 -5.83 29.64 2.61
C TYR A 57 -5.58 28.48 3.57
N LEU A 58 -5.11 27.32 3.08
CA LEU A 58 -4.84 26.14 3.89
C LEU A 58 -3.59 26.29 4.75
N ASP A 59 -2.55 26.96 4.24
CA ASP A 59 -1.36 27.32 5.01
C ASP A 59 -1.71 28.29 6.17
N ALA A 60 -2.59 29.26 5.90
CA ALA A 60 -3.07 30.22 6.90
C ALA A 60 -3.88 29.60 8.04
N LEU A 61 -4.40 28.37 7.89
CA LEU A 61 -5.06 27.66 8.99
C LEU A 61 -4.06 27.19 10.09
N GLY A 62 -2.75 27.26 9.86
CA GLY A 62 -1.73 26.98 10.88
C GLY A 62 -1.74 25.55 11.41
N TRP A 63 -2.09 24.58 10.57
CA TRP A 63 -2.14 23.17 10.97
C TRP A 63 -0.77 22.66 11.39
N SER A 64 -0.73 21.85 12.44
CA SER A 64 0.51 21.20 12.85
C SER A 64 0.98 20.22 11.78
N THR A 65 2.29 20.09 11.62
CA THR A 65 2.93 19.12 10.73
C THR A 65 2.32 17.72 10.86
N MET A 66 2.12 17.25 12.10
CA MET A 66 1.57 15.91 12.37
C MET A 66 0.12 15.77 11.92
N SER A 67 -0.68 16.84 11.99
CA SER A 67 -2.06 16.85 11.51
C SER A 67 -2.14 16.75 10.00
N ILE A 68 -1.27 17.48 9.28
CA ILE A 68 -1.17 17.42 7.82
C ILE A 68 -0.74 16.02 7.37
N MET A 69 0.25 15.46 8.04
CA MET A 69 0.77 14.10 7.81
C MET A 69 -0.29 13.02 8.03
N LEU A 70 -1.07 13.10 9.12
CA LEU A 70 -2.17 12.16 9.38
C LEU A 70 -3.28 12.28 8.34
N LEU A 71 -3.60 13.50 7.90
CA LEU A 71 -4.59 13.73 6.86
C LEU A 71 -4.11 13.21 5.51
N ALA A 72 -2.83 13.42 5.19
CA ALA A 72 -2.19 12.91 3.98
C ALA A 72 -2.26 11.38 3.96
N MET A 73 -1.85 10.72 5.05
CA MET A 73 -1.93 9.26 5.20
C MET A 73 -3.36 8.74 5.08
N PHE A 74 -4.35 9.43 5.66
CA PHE A 74 -5.76 9.04 5.52
C PHE A 74 -6.23 9.14 4.07
N ASN A 75 -5.91 10.24 3.39
CA ASN A 75 -6.26 10.45 1.99
C ASN A 75 -5.52 9.46 1.08
N GLY A 76 -4.24 9.16 1.33
CA GLY A 76 -3.44 8.18 0.61
C GLY A 76 -4.04 6.77 0.69
N ILE A 77 -4.41 6.33 1.89
CA ILE A 77 -5.11 5.05 2.08
C ILE A 77 -6.44 5.05 1.33
N MET A 78 -7.23 6.12 1.43
CA MET A 78 -8.51 6.22 0.73
C MET A 78 -8.35 6.16 -0.79
N THR A 79 -7.39 6.89 -1.36
CA THR A 79 -7.14 6.88 -2.81
C THR A 79 -6.61 5.53 -3.26
N SER A 80 -5.77 4.85 -2.46
CA SER A 80 -5.32 3.49 -2.74
C SER A 80 -6.47 2.49 -2.73
N ILE A 81 -7.33 2.51 -1.71
CA ILE A 81 -8.50 1.62 -1.64
C ILE A 81 -9.44 1.88 -2.81
N ALA A 82 -9.68 3.14 -3.18
CA ALA A 82 -10.52 3.48 -4.32
C ALA A 82 -9.94 2.95 -5.64
N LEU A 83 -8.61 3.10 -5.84
CA LEU A 83 -7.92 2.62 -7.03
C LEU A 83 -7.90 1.09 -7.11
N GLU A 84 -7.55 0.40 -6.02
CA GLU A 84 -7.59 -1.06 -5.96
C GLU A 84 -9.01 -1.60 -6.17
N THR A 85 -10.01 -1.00 -5.52
CA THR A 85 -11.42 -1.37 -5.69
C THR A 85 -11.87 -1.18 -7.13
N TYR A 86 -11.48 -0.08 -7.77
CA TYR A 86 -11.81 0.19 -9.18
C TYR A 86 -11.22 -0.88 -10.10
N ILE A 87 -9.94 -1.21 -9.94
CA ILE A 87 -9.28 -2.25 -10.76
C ILE A 87 -9.93 -3.62 -10.51
N LEU A 88 -10.18 -3.97 -9.24
CA LEU A 88 -10.81 -5.25 -8.86
C LEU A 88 -12.27 -5.37 -9.31
N SER A 89 -12.99 -4.24 -9.40
CA SER A 89 -14.39 -4.23 -9.83
C SER A 89 -14.60 -4.74 -11.26
N ALA A 90 -13.54 -4.72 -12.09
CA ALA A 90 -13.57 -5.30 -13.43
C ALA A 90 -13.56 -6.84 -13.42
N GLN A 91 -13.18 -7.47 -12.31
CA GLN A 91 -13.01 -8.93 -12.18
C GLN A 91 -14.02 -9.57 -11.21
N MET A 92 -14.57 -8.80 -10.26
CA MET A 92 -15.51 -9.29 -9.24
C MET A 92 -16.56 -8.24 -8.87
N ALA A 93 -17.63 -8.66 -8.21
CA ALA A 93 -18.69 -7.74 -7.76
C ALA A 93 -18.13 -6.65 -6.82
N LEU A 94 -18.60 -5.40 -6.97
CA LEU A 94 -18.10 -4.22 -6.24
C LEU A 94 -17.95 -4.42 -4.72
N ARG A 95 -18.91 -5.13 -4.10
CA ARG A 95 -18.89 -5.40 -2.66
C ARG A 95 -17.73 -6.31 -2.24
N GLU A 96 -17.42 -7.31 -3.05
CA GLU A 96 -16.29 -8.21 -2.79
C GLU A 96 -14.96 -7.54 -3.15
N ALA A 97 -14.91 -6.77 -4.24
CA ALA A 97 -13.74 -5.96 -4.61
C ALA A 97 -13.29 -5.04 -3.47
N PHE A 98 -14.25 -4.31 -2.87
CA PHE A 98 -13.98 -3.42 -1.74
C PHE A 98 -13.52 -4.20 -0.49
N ARG A 99 -14.15 -5.35 -0.20
CA ARG A 99 -13.77 -6.19 0.94
C ARG A 99 -12.37 -6.77 0.78
N VAL A 100 -11.99 -7.16 -0.44
CA VAL A 100 -10.65 -7.65 -0.78
C VAL A 100 -9.63 -6.51 -0.68
N ALA A 101 -9.90 -5.34 -1.27
CA ALA A 101 -9.00 -4.18 -1.20
C ALA A 101 -8.69 -3.78 0.26
N ILE A 102 -9.72 -3.69 1.11
CA ILE A 102 -9.53 -3.39 2.53
C ILE A 102 -8.87 -4.55 3.28
N GLY A 103 -9.35 -5.79 3.11
CA GLY A 103 -8.90 -6.92 3.91
C GLY A 103 -7.49 -7.40 3.58
N MET A 104 -7.03 -7.17 2.35
CA MET A 104 -5.77 -7.73 1.87
C MET A 104 -4.61 -6.74 1.90
N SER A 105 -4.88 -5.47 1.64
CA SER A 105 -3.85 -4.45 1.44
C SER A 105 -3.74 -3.44 2.58
N LEU A 106 -4.72 -3.34 3.50
CA LEU A 106 -4.75 -2.27 4.52
C LEU A 106 -3.52 -2.27 5.46
N ILE A 107 -3.03 -3.44 5.89
CA ILE A 107 -1.82 -3.52 6.74
C ILE A 107 -0.59 -3.02 5.96
N SER A 108 -0.50 -3.38 4.68
CA SER A 108 0.57 -2.95 3.79
C SER A 108 0.50 -1.46 3.48
N MET A 109 -0.71 -0.91 3.30
CA MET A 109 -0.96 0.53 3.13
C MET A 109 -0.54 1.30 4.39
N ILE A 110 -1.00 0.89 5.57
CA ILE A 110 -0.64 1.56 6.84
C ILE A 110 0.87 1.51 7.07
N SER A 111 1.52 0.37 6.83
CA SER A 111 2.97 0.25 7.02
C SER A 111 3.76 1.09 6.01
N MET A 112 3.30 1.17 4.77
CA MET A 112 3.87 2.02 3.72
C MET A 112 3.78 3.50 4.09
N GLU A 113 2.59 3.98 4.43
CA GLU A 113 2.35 5.37 4.82
C GLU A 113 3.12 5.74 6.08
N ALA A 114 3.14 4.87 7.09
CA ALA A 114 3.93 5.09 8.29
C ALA A 114 5.43 5.21 7.97
N ALA A 115 5.94 4.42 7.03
CA ALA A 115 7.34 4.49 6.60
C ALA A 115 7.63 5.79 5.83
N MET A 116 6.78 6.16 4.88
CA MET A 116 6.92 7.41 4.12
C MET A 116 6.89 8.62 5.04
N ASN A 117 5.90 8.66 5.93
CA ASN A 117 5.73 9.72 6.92
C ASN A 117 6.93 9.79 7.90
N SER A 118 7.47 8.65 8.32
CA SER A 118 8.66 8.61 9.19
C SER A 118 9.90 9.16 8.48
N VAL A 119 10.09 8.82 7.20
CA VAL A 119 11.21 9.32 6.39
C VAL A 119 11.11 10.83 6.21
N ASP A 120 9.93 11.34 5.89
CA ASP A 120 9.70 12.79 5.77
C ASP A 120 9.98 13.51 7.09
N TRP A 121 9.51 12.95 8.22
CA TRP A 121 9.79 13.54 9.53
C TRP A 121 11.29 13.54 9.88
N ILE A 122 12.01 12.45 9.60
CA ILE A 122 13.45 12.31 9.89
C ILE A 122 14.31 13.21 9.00
N ILE A 123 14.01 13.27 7.70
CA ILE A 123 14.84 13.99 6.72
C ILE A 123 14.50 15.48 6.67
N MET A 124 13.21 15.82 6.66
CA MET A 124 12.75 17.19 6.43
C MET A 124 12.37 17.92 7.72
N GLY A 125 12.10 17.19 8.82
CA GLY A 125 11.62 17.78 10.08
C GLY A 125 10.23 18.42 9.97
N GLY A 126 9.50 18.16 8.88
CA GLY A 126 8.28 18.87 8.50
C GLY A 126 7.55 18.22 7.32
N ALA A 127 6.27 18.56 7.12
CA ALA A 127 5.45 18.10 6.00
C ALA A 127 5.80 18.92 4.75
N LYS A 128 6.96 18.64 4.15
CA LYS A 128 7.46 19.36 2.97
C LYS A 128 7.87 18.41 1.86
N LEU A 129 7.19 18.52 0.73
CA LEU A 129 7.61 17.89 -0.52
C LEU A 129 8.86 18.55 -1.08
N VAL A 130 10.00 17.86 -0.98
CA VAL A 130 11.24 18.24 -1.68
C VAL A 130 11.55 17.21 -2.75
N TRP A 131 11.83 17.69 -3.97
CA TRP A 131 11.99 16.83 -5.15
C TRP A 131 13.00 15.69 -4.99
N TRP A 132 14.11 15.92 -4.27
CA TRP A 132 15.13 14.90 -4.00
C TRP A 132 14.74 13.89 -2.92
N VAL A 133 13.80 14.21 -2.03
CA VAL A 133 13.36 13.34 -0.94
C VAL A 133 12.25 12.39 -1.40
N ILE A 134 11.43 12.82 -2.36
CA ILE A 134 10.38 12.00 -2.99
C ILE A 134 10.84 10.58 -3.37
N PRO A 135 11.93 10.37 -4.14
CA PRO A 135 12.36 9.02 -4.49
C PRO A 135 12.79 8.19 -3.28
N ILE A 136 13.37 8.81 -2.24
CA ILE A 136 13.79 8.11 -1.02
C ILE A 136 12.57 7.66 -0.21
N MET A 137 11.61 8.56 -0.05
CA MET A 137 10.33 8.29 0.62
C MET A 137 9.58 7.15 -0.08
N LEU A 138 9.40 7.23 -1.41
CA LEU A 138 8.74 6.19 -2.20
C LEU A 138 9.45 4.84 -2.09
N LEU A 139 10.78 4.84 -2.08
CA LEU A 139 11.58 3.62 -1.94
C LEU A 139 11.40 3.00 -0.55
N ALA A 140 11.40 3.79 0.52
CA ALA A 140 11.10 3.32 1.87
C ALA A 140 9.65 2.79 1.99
N GLY A 141 8.70 3.52 1.41
CA GLY A 141 7.30 3.10 1.33
C GLY A 141 7.11 1.78 0.57
N PHE A 142 7.93 1.52 -0.46
CA PHE A 142 7.89 0.25 -1.20
C PHE A 142 8.58 -0.89 -0.43
N LEU A 143 9.77 -0.66 0.13
CA LEU A 143 10.54 -1.72 0.80
C LEU A 143 9.89 -2.23 2.08
N THR A 144 9.20 -1.38 2.84
CA THR A 144 8.56 -1.77 4.11
C THR A 144 7.50 -2.88 3.94
N PRO A 145 6.47 -2.73 3.09
CA PRO A 145 5.43 -3.74 2.91
C PRO A 145 5.83 -4.89 1.98
N TRP A 146 6.87 -4.75 1.17
CA TRP A 146 7.19 -5.74 0.13
C TRP A 146 7.53 -7.16 0.66
N PRO A 147 8.37 -7.33 1.70
CA PRO A 147 8.60 -8.64 2.33
C PRO A 147 7.35 -9.21 3.00
N TYR A 148 6.53 -8.36 3.61
CA TYR A 148 5.26 -8.77 4.21
C TYR A 148 4.29 -9.29 3.15
N ASN A 149 4.18 -8.58 2.02
CA ASN A 149 3.35 -9.00 0.88
C ASN A 149 3.83 -10.32 0.29
N TYR A 150 5.15 -10.55 0.18
CA TYR A 150 5.71 -11.84 -0.24
C TYR A 150 5.31 -12.98 0.71
N TRP A 151 5.54 -12.79 2.02
CA TRP A 151 5.20 -13.79 3.04
C TRP A 151 3.71 -14.14 3.00
N ARG A 152 2.86 -13.13 2.86
CA ARG A 152 1.41 -13.27 2.79
C ARG A 152 0.97 -14.05 1.55
N LEU A 153 1.50 -13.70 0.38
CA LEU A 153 1.25 -14.44 -0.87
C LEU A 153 1.66 -15.90 -0.77
N LYS A 154 2.83 -16.18 -0.19
CA LYS A 154 3.34 -17.56 -0.09
C LYS A 154 2.60 -18.42 0.93
N LYS A 155 2.17 -17.82 2.04
CA LYS A 155 1.46 -18.53 3.11
C LYS A 155 -0.04 -18.74 2.81
N TYR A 156 -0.68 -17.77 2.17
CA TYR A 156 -2.13 -17.77 1.97
C TYR A 156 -2.56 -17.95 0.51
N GLY A 157 -1.65 -17.88 -0.46
CA GLY A 157 -1.96 -17.97 -1.90
C GLY A 157 -2.82 -16.80 -2.42
N MET A 158 -3.01 -15.75 -1.61
CA MET A 158 -3.92 -14.66 -1.94
C MET A 158 -3.16 -13.52 -2.64
N ALA A 159 -3.33 -13.40 -3.96
CA ALA A 159 -2.89 -12.25 -4.74
C ALA A 159 -4.01 -11.21 -4.85
N CYS A 160 -3.69 -9.92 -4.78
CA CYS A 160 -4.66 -8.83 -5.00
C CYS A 160 -4.92 -8.59 -6.50
N HIS A 161 -4.04 -9.04 -7.40
CA HIS A 161 -4.13 -8.95 -8.86
C HIS A 161 -3.46 -10.14 -9.52
#